data_AF-A0A9W6DPQ0-F1
#
_entry.id   AF-A0A9W6DPQ0-F1
#
_cell.length_a   1.000
_cell.length_b   1.000
_cell.length_c   1.000
_cell.angle_alpha   90.00
_cell.angle_beta   90.00
_cell.angle_gamma   90.00
#
_symmetry.space_group_name_H-M   'P 1'
#
loop_
_entity.id
_entity.type
_entity.pdbx_description
1 polymer ?
#
loop_
_entity_poly.entity_id
_entity_poly.type
_entity_poly.pdbx_seq_one_letter_code
_entity_poly.pdbx_strand_id
1 'polypeptide(L)'
;MARKFPVDSAGPDIVRDYIIQVLIRKHEATPEYAEKLATCWQLGRVRELRDATLKHLQEDFGNDVGLCLYRSVREDMLEDWQETTAAAVTIWLVSTATMIHIVVLGLFILPELGLMTPCERILLAKSPASWLLFGFAWINYAYQRWDLEGPDSWSFAGAVGLVSVIMGLWLTTV
;
A
#
# COMPACT_ATOMS: atom_id res chain seq x y z
N MET A 1 -2.78 -19.39 -5.97
CA MET A 1 -2.94 -18.72 -7.28
C MET A 1 -1.57 -18.53 -7.92
N ALA A 2 -1.50 -18.40 -9.24
CA ALA A 2 -0.27 -17.99 -9.92
C ALA A 2 -0.03 -16.49 -9.72
N ARG A 3 1.23 -16.10 -9.54
CA ARG A 3 1.66 -14.71 -9.35
C ARG A 3 1.41 -13.89 -10.63
N LYS A 4 0.88 -12.67 -10.49
CA LYS A 4 0.60 -11.76 -11.61
C LYS A 4 1.85 -10.98 -12.03
N PHE A 5 2.60 -10.45 -11.07
CA PHE A 5 3.88 -9.79 -11.34
C PHE A 5 5.02 -10.83 -11.34
N PRO A 6 5.97 -10.79 -12.29
CA PRO A 6 7.04 -11.78 -12.32
C PRO A 6 7.93 -11.79 -11.06
N VAL A 7 8.71 -12.85 -10.90
CA VAL A 7 9.70 -12.95 -9.80
C VAL A 7 10.89 -12.04 -10.07
N ASP A 8 11.40 -11.38 -9.03
CA ASP A 8 12.48 -10.38 -9.11
C ASP A 8 13.73 -10.84 -9.84
N SER A 9 14.06 -12.13 -9.72
CA SER A 9 15.25 -12.72 -10.31
C SER A 9 15.10 -13.02 -11.81
N ALA A 10 13.91 -12.86 -12.40
CA ALA A 10 13.68 -13.21 -13.79
C ALA A 10 14.37 -12.21 -14.73
N GLY A 11 14.89 -12.74 -15.84
CA GLY A 11 15.65 -11.98 -16.82
C GLY A 11 14.80 -11.04 -17.69
N PRO A 12 15.46 -10.30 -18.60
CA PRO A 12 14.80 -9.30 -19.43
C PRO A 12 13.78 -9.90 -20.43
N ASP A 13 13.93 -11.15 -20.85
CA ASP A 13 12.92 -11.83 -21.69
C ASP A 13 11.56 -11.92 -20.99
N ILE A 14 11.57 -12.29 -19.71
CA ILE A 14 10.36 -12.38 -18.89
C ILE A 14 9.75 -11.00 -18.64
N VAL A 15 10.57 -9.97 -18.52
CA VAL A 15 10.09 -8.58 -18.43
C VAL A 15 9.37 -8.17 -19.71
N ARG A 16 9.94 -8.48 -20.88
CA ARG A 16 9.31 -8.17 -22.17
C ARG A 16 7.99 -8.89 -22.34
N ASP A 17 7.94 -10.19 -22.03
CA ASP A 17 6.71 -10.96 -22.07
C ASP A 17 5.64 -10.36 -21.14
N TYR A 18 6.03 -9.93 -19.94
CA TYR A 18 5.13 -9.25 -19.02
C TYR A 18 4.61 -7.92 -19.59
N ILE A 19 5.48 -7.07 -20.13
CA ILE A 19 5.09 -5.80 -20.76
C ILE A 19 4.10 -6.04 -21.89
N ILE A 20 4.37 -7.02 -22.76
CA ILE A 20 3.48 -7.39 -23.88
C ILE A 20 2.11 -7.81 -23.33
N GLN A 21 2.08 -8.69 -22.33
CA GLN A 21 0.83 -9.16 -21.75
C GLN A 21 0.04 -8.04 -21.07
N VAL A 22 0.71 -7.12 -20.36
CA VAL A 22 0.06 -5.96 -19.75
C VAL A 22 -0.56 -5.06 -20.81
N LEU A 23 0.19 -4.70 -21.85
CA LEU A 23 -0.30 -3.81 -22.89
C LEU A 23 -1.48 -4.42 -23.65
N ILE A 24 -1.41 -5.70 -23.99
CA ILE A 24 -2.52 -6.37 -24.70
C ILE A 24 -3.73 -6.56 -23.79
N ARG A 25 -3.55 -7.11 -22.59
CA ARG A 25 -4.68 -7.55 -21.74
C ARG A 25 -5.34 -6.42 -20.97
N LYS A 26 -4.56 -5.45 -20.49
CA LYS A 26 -5.08 -4.34 -19.65
C LYS A 26 -5.37 -3.08 -20.44
N HIS A 27 -4.65 -2.87 -21.55
CA HIS A 27 -4.72 -1.63 -22.34
C HIS A 27 -5.14 -1.85 -23.80
N GLU A 28 -5.58 -3.07 -24.15
CA GLU A 28 -6.11 -3.44 -25.47
C GLU A 28 -5.17 -3.08 -26.64
N ALA A 29 -3.86 -3.07 -26.39
CA ALA A 29 -2.88 -2.81 -27.42
C ALA A 29 -2.85 -3.93 -28.47
N THR A 30 -2.57 -3.53 -29.70
CA THR A 30 -2.22 -4.44 -30.80
C THR A 30 -0.98 -5.27 -30.44
N PRO A 31 -0.92 -6.58 -30.75
CA PRO A 31 0.26 -7.40 -30.46
C PRO A 31 1.55 -6.83 -31.06
N GLU A 32 1.50 -6.35 -32.30
CA GLU A 32 2.65 -5.77 -33.01
C GLU A 32 3.16 -4.49 -32.32
N TYR A 33 2.22 -3.66 -31.83
CA TYR A 33 2.56 -2.46 -31.08
C TYR A 33 3.17 -2.80 -29.71
N ALA A 34 2.61 -3.78 -29.01
CA ALA A 34 3.09 -4.24 -27.70
C ALA A 34 4.48 -4.87 -27.79
N GLU A 35 4.73 -5.73 -28.78
CA GLU A 35 6.05 -6.32 -29.05
C GLU A 35 7.08 -5.25 -29.34
N LYS A 36 6.75 -4.28 -30.21
CA LYS A 36 7.63 -3.16 -30.53
C LYS A 36 8.00 -2.37 -29.27
N LEU A 37 7.04 -2.01 -28.43
CA LEU A 37 7.30 -1.28 -27.18
C LEU A 37 8.15 -2.09 -26.21
N ALA A 38 7.90 -3.39 -26.08
CA ALA A 38 8.67 -4.25 -25.19
C ALA A 38 10.17 -4.30 -25.56
N THR A 39 10.52 -4.12 -26.84
CA THR A 39 11.93 -4.03 -27.26
C THR A 39 12.69 -2.82 -26.68
N CYS A 40 11.99 -1.78 -26.19
CA CYS A 40 12.63 -0.67 -25.47
C CYS A 40 13.32 -1.14 -24.19
N TRP A 41 12.83 -2.23 -23.57
CA TRP A 41 13.42 -2.79 -22.35
C TRP A 41 14.44 -3.89 -22.69
N GLN A 42 15.71 -3.50 -22.84
CA GLN A 42 16.75 -4.41 -23.37
C GLN A 42 17.38 -5.33 -22.30
N LEU A 43 17.81 -4.75 -21.17
CA LEU A 43 18.70 -5.43 -20.21
C LEU A 43 18.14 -5.56 -18.79
N GLY A 44 17.20 -4.70 -18.38
CA GLY A 44 16.68 -4.68 -17.01
C GLY A 44 15.96 -5.98 -16.65
N ARG A 45 16.16 -6.47 -15.42
CA ARG A 45 15.41 -7.59 -14.86
C ARG A 45 14.10 -7.07 -14.25
N VAL A 46 13.32 -8.00 -13.73
CA VAL A 46 12.04 -7.68 -13.07
C VAL A 46 12.24 -6.77 -11.87
N ARG A 47 13.35 -6.92 -11.14
CA ARG A 47 13.70 -6.02 -10.04
C ARG A 47 13.83 -4.58 -10.51
N GLU A 48 14.54 -4.33 -11.61
CA GLU A 48 14.70 -2.98 -12.15
C GLU A 48 13.35 -2.44 -12.67
N LEU A 49 12.49 -3.29 -13.26
CA LEU A 49 11.14 -2.87 -13.66
C LEU A 49 10.30 -2.48 -12.44
N ARG A 50 10.37 -3.25 -11.36
CA ARG A 50 9.69 -2.92 -10.10
C ARG A 50 10.21 -1.59 -9.54
N ASP A 51 11.52 -1.43 -9.50
CA ASP A 51 12.13 -0.29 -8.83
C ASP A 51 12.13 0.96 -9.74
N ALA A 52 11.69 0.83 -11.01
CA ALA A 52 11.58 1.91 -11.98
C ALA A 52 10.65 3.03 -11.50
N THR A 53 11.11 4.27 -11.68
CA THR A 53 10.28 5.46 -11.44
C THR A 53 9.33 5.68 -12.61
N LEU A 54 8.23 6.41 -12.36
CA LEU A 54 7.32 6.82 -13.43
C LEU A 54 8.09 7.56 -14.54
N LYS A 55 8.97 8.48 -14.16
CA LYS A 55 9.78 9.26 -15.11
C LYS A 55 10.63 8.35 -15.99
N HIS A 56 11.30 7.37 -15.42
CA HIS A 56 12.12 6.43 -16.18
C HIS A 56 11.29 5.65 -17.22
N LEU A 57 10.11 5.16 -16.82
CA LEU A 57 9.22 4.47 -17.76
C LEU A 57 8.65 5.42 -18.84
N GLN A 58 8.40 6.69 -18.51
CA GLN A 58 7.98 7.68 -19.49
C GLN A 58 9.08 8.05 -20.49
N GLU A 59 10.34 8.06 -20.07
CA GLU A 59 11.50 8.28 -20.95
C GLU A 59 11.68 7.12 -21.95
N ASP A 60 11.51 5.87 -21.49
CA ASP A 60 11.72 4.69 -22.33
C ASP A 60 10.54 4.36 -23.25
N PHE A 61 9.31 4.55 -22.78
CA PHE A 61 8.08 4.12 -23.49
C PHE A 61 7.21 5.29 -23.97
N GLY A 62 7.54 6.52 -23.59
CA GLY A 62 6.69 7.70 -23.81
C GLY A 62 5.69 7.93 -22.67
N ASN A 63 5.14 9.15 -22.59
CA ASN A 63 4.33 9.61 -21.46
C ASN A 63 3.13 8.70 -21.13
N ASP A 64 2.35 8.33 -22.15
CA ASP A 64 1.10 7.60 -21.96
C ASP A 64 1.38 6.13 -21.60
N VAL A 65 2.22 5.46 -22.39
CA VAL A 65 2.58 4.05 -22.18
C VAL A 65 3.34 3.87 -20.88
N GLY A 66 4.29 4.76 -20.58
CA GLY A 66 5.06 4.74 -19.34
C GLY A 66 4.17 4.88 -18.11
N LEU A 67 3.15 5.75 -18.16
CA LEU A 67 2.17 5.88 -17.07
C LEU A 67 1.30 4.63 -16.91
N CYS A 68 0.83 4.07 -18.02
CA CYS A 68 0.04 2.83 -18.01
C CYS A 68 0.84 1.65 -17.43
N LEU A 69 2.08 1.47 -17.86
CA LEU A 69 2.97 0.43 -17.34
C LEU A 69 3.26 0.64 -15.86
N TYR A 70 3.60 1.86 -15.45
CA TYR A 70 3.86 2.18 -14.04
C TYR A 70 2.67 1.78 -13.15
N ARG A 71 1.45 2.16 -13.53
CA ARG A 71 0.23 1.81 -12.79
C ARG A 71 -0.02 0.31 -12.77
N SER A 72 0.06 -0.35 -13.94
CA SER A 72 -0.21 -1.79 -14.04
C SER A 72 0.78 -2.64 -13.24
N VAL A 73 2.06 -2.26 -13.18
CA VAL A 73 3.06 -2.90 -12.32
C VAL A 73 2.66 -2.80 -10.86
N ARG A 74 2.27 -1.61 -10.37
CA ARG A 74 1.84 -1.43 -8.97
C ARG A 74 0.56 -2.19 -8.65
N GLU A 75 -0.40 -2.19 -9.56
CA GLU A 75 -1.64 -2.96 -9.43
C GLU A 75 -1.35 -4.45 -9.30
N ASP A 76 -0.55 -5.03 -10.20
CA ASP A 76 -0.24 -6.47 -10.15
C ASP A 76 0.52 -6.84 -8.88
N MET A 77 1.48 -6.01 -8.46
CA MET A 77 2.20 -6.21 -7.20
C MET A 77 1.29 -6.11 -5.98
N LEU A 78 0.33 -5.18 -5.98
CA LEU A 78 -0.64 -5.02 -4.90
C LEU A 78 -1.58 -6.21 -4.81
N GLU A 79 -2.08 -6.68 -5.95
CA GLU A 79 -2.93 -7.88 -6.02
C GLU A 79 -2.16 -9.12 -5.53
N ASP A 80 -0.90 -9.29 -5.96
CA ASP A 80 -0.04 -10.37 -5.46
C ASP A 80 0.18 -10.30 -3.95
N TRP A 81 0.40 -9.09 -3.41
CA TRP A 81 0.53 -8.90 -1.96
C TRP A 81 -0.77 -9.27 -1.23
N GLN A 82 -1.93 -8.83 -1.72
CA GLN A 82 -3.24 -9.10 -1.10
C GLN A 82 -3.56 -10.60 -0.99
N GLU A 83 -3.04 -11.42 -1.90
CA GLU A 83 -3.17 -12.87 -1.87
C GLU A 83 -2.26 -13.56 -0.82
N THR A 84 -1.37 -12.82 -0.16
CA THR A 84 -0.49 -13.37 0.88
C THR A 84 -1.18 -13.46 2.24
N THR A 85 -0.76 -14.45 3.04
CA THR A 85 -1.20 -14.57 4.45
C THR A 85 -0.77 -13.37 5.30
N ALA A 86 0.40 -12.77 4.99
CA ALA A 86 0.88 -11.57 5.66
C ALA A 86 -0.06 -10.38 5.43
N ALA A 87 -0.53 -10.18 4.19
CA ALA A 87 -1.52 -9.15 3.89
C ALA A 87 -2.85 -9.42 4.60
N ALA A 88 -3.34 -10.66 4.59
CA ALA A 88 -4.58 -11.01 5.28
C ALA A 88 -4.52 -10.67 6.79
N VAL A 89 -3.43 -11.06 7.48
CA VAL A 89 -3.22 -10.74 8.89
C VAL A 89 -3.13 -9.23 9.11
N THR A 90 -2.41 -8.52 8.23
CA THR A 90 -2.19 -7.08 8.35
C THR A 90 -3.46 -6.27 8.12
N ILE A 91 -4.26 -6.65 7.11
CA ILE A 91 -5.57 -6.07 6.82
C ILE A 91 -6.54 -6.33 7.96
N TRP A 92 -6.56 -7.56 8.49
CA TRP A 92 -7.38 -7.89 9.65
C TRP A 92 -6.99 -7.07 10.89
N LEU A 93 -5.69 -6.96 11.17
CA LEU A 93 -5.16 -6.20 12.31
C LEU A 93 -5.52 -4.71 12.19
N VAL A 94 -5.26 -4.07 11.05
CA VAL A 94 -5.55 -2.64 10.86
C VAL A 94 -7.06 -2.36 10.92
N SER A 95 -7.89 -3.25 10.37
CA SER A 95 -9.35 -3.13 10.42
C SER A 95 -9.85 -3.24 11.86
N THR A 96 -9.38 -4.24 12.61
CA THR A 96 -9.78 -4.47 14.01
C THR A 96 -9.31 -3.33 14.91
N ALA A 97 -8.06 -2.89 14.76
CA ALA A 97 -7.51 -1.78 15.52
C ALA A 97 -8.26 -0.47 15.25
N THR A 98 -8.63 -0.22 13.99
CA THR A 98 -9.44 0.95 13.60
C THR A 98 -10.82 0.93 14.23
N MET A 99 -11.52 -0.21 14.20
CA MET A 99 -12.83 -0.33 14.83
C MET A 99 -12.78 -0.10 16.35
N ILE A 100 -11.79 -0.71 17.04
CA ILE A 100 -11.59 -0.48 18.47
C ILE A 100 -11.32 1.00 18.76
N HIS A 101 -10.46 1.63 17.96
CA HIS A 101 -10.07 3.02 18.17
C HIS A 101 -11.25 3.99 17.95
N ILE A 102 -12.08 3.77 16.92
CA ILE A 102 -13.30 4.55 16.68
C ILE A 102 -14.26 4.44 17.86
N VAL A 103 -14.48 3.23 18.41
CA VAL A 103 -15.34 3.03 19.58
C VAL A 103 -14.79 3.79 20.79
N VAL A 104 -13.48 3.71 21.03
CA VAL A 104 -12.81 4.42 22.12
C VAL A 104 -12.95 5.95 21.98
N LEU A 105 -12.72 6.49 20.78
CA LEU A 105 -12.90 7.92 20.50
C LEU A 105 -14.36 8.35 20.70
N GLY A 106 -15.32 7.53 20.26
CA GLY A 106 -16.74 7.77 20.49
C GLY A 106 -17.08 7.87 21.98
N LEU A 107 -16.58 6.92 22.78
CA LEU A 107 -16.76 6.95 24.24
C LEU A 107 -16.11 8.16 24.92
N PHE A 108 -15.07 8.73 24.32
CA PHE A 108 -14.41 9.94 24.81
C PHE A 108 -15.16 11.23 24.43
N ILE A 109 -15.65 11.33 23.19
CA ILE A 109 -16.22 12.57 22.64
C ILE A 109 -17.71 12.72 22.94
N LEU A 110 -18.50 11.62 22.92
CA LEU A 110 -19.95 11.68 23.08
C LEU A 110 -20.43 12.33 24.40
N PRO A 111 -19.77 12.12 25.55
CA PRO A 111 -20.13 12.81 26.79
C PRO A 111 -19.91 14.33 26.73
N GLU A 112 -18.82 14.78 26.11
CA GLU A 112 -18.52 16.22 25.93
C GLU A 112 -19.54 16.92 25.05
N LEU A 113 -20.18 16.18 24.13
CA LEU A 113 -21.28 16.66 23.30
C LEU A 113 -22.65 16.62 24.00
N GLY A 114 -22.72 16.18 25.27
CA GLY A 114 -23.97 16.01 26.00
C GLY A 114 -24.86 14.87 25.48
N LEU A 115 -24.32 14.00 24.62
CA LEU A 115 -25.05 12.90 23.99
C LEU A 115 -25.08 11.63 24.86
N MET A 116 -24.25 11.57 25.92
CA MET A 116 -24.16 10.43 26.83
C MET A 116 -23.77 10.89 28.24
N THR A 117 -24.29 10.24 29.28
CA THR A 117 -23.82 10.50 30.66
C THR A 117 -22.40 9.98 30.84
N PRO A 118 -21.49 10.71 31.52
CA PRO A 118 -20.15 10.22 31.82
C PRO A 118 -20.20 8.89 32.58
N CYS A 119 -19.56 7.85 32.06
CA CYS A 119 -19.48 6.54 32.69
C CYS A 119 -18.03 6.19 33.03
N GLU A 120 -17.80 5.33 34.02
CA GLU A 120 -16.47 4.81 34.39
C GLU A 120 -15.69 4.19 33.20
N ARG A 121 -16.39 3.78 32.13
CA ARG A 121 -15.80 3.32 30.85
C ARG A 121 -14.89 4.36 30.17
N ILE A 122 -14.99 5.64 30.53
CA ILE A 122 -14.08 6.71 30.09
C ILE A 122 -12.63 6.43 30.53
N LEU A 123 -12.40 5.68 31.63
CA LEU A 123 -11.05 5.28 32.05
C LEU A 123 -10.36 4.38 31.01
N LEU A 124 -11.11 3.49 30.34
CA LEU A 124 -10.57 2.67 29.26
C LEU A 124 -10.25 3.52 28.01
N ALA A 125 -11.01 4.60 27.79
CA ALA A 125 -10.78 5.53 26.68
C ALA A 125 -9.57 6.46 26.90
N LYS A 126 -9.22 6.73 28.16
CA LYS A 126 -7.95 7.39 28.54
C LYS A 126 -6.74 6.46 28.42
N SER A 127 -6.94 5.15 28.21
CA SER A 127 -5.84 4.22 28.08
C SER A 127 -5.03 4.48 26.81
N PRO A 128 -3.69 4.51 26.90
CA PRO A 128 -2.80 4.65 25.74
C PRO A 128 -2.89 3.43 24.80
N ALA A 129 -3.45 2.31 25.27
CA ALA A 129 -3.45 1.05 24.53
C ALA A 129 -4.12 1.13 23.16
N SER A 130 -5.27 1.82 23.04
CA SER A 130 -5.97 1.91 21.76
C SER A 130 -5.21 2.75 20.72
N TRP A 131 -4.57 3.85 21.17
CA TRP A 131 -3.73 4.71 20.35
C TRP A 131 -2.46 3.99 19.86
N LEU A 132 -1.82 3.23 20.74
CA LEU A 132 -0.64 2.44 20.38
C LEU A 132 -1.00 1.29 19.43
N LEU A 133 -2.07 0.53 19.72
CA LEU A 133 -2.51 -0.56 18.85
C LEU A 133 -2.87 -0.05 17.45
N PHE A 134 -3.66 1.03 17.38
CA PHE A 134 -4.00 1.69 16.12
C PHE A 134 -2.75 2.18 15.40
N GLY A 135 -1.89 2.91 16.11
CA GLY A 135 -0.67 3.48 15.56
C GLY A 135 0.26 2.44 14.94
N PHE A 136 0.61 1.40 15.70
CA PHE A 136 1.48 0.33 15.21
C PHE A 136 0.84 -0.50 14.09
N ALA A 137 -0.47 -0.75 14.14
CA ALA A 137 -1.15 -1.46 13.05
C ALA A 137 -1.07 -0.69 11.73
N TRP A 138 -1.31 0.63 11.77
CA TRP A 138 -1.22 1.50 10.60
C TRP A 138 0.22 1.70 10.10
N ILE A 139 1.21 1.78 10.99
CA ILE A 139 2.64 1.80 10.61
C ILE A 139 3.04 0.48 9.94
N ASN A 140 2.65 -0.68 10.49
CA ASN A 140 2.93 -1.97 9.87
C ASN A 140 2.25 -2.11 8.50
N TYR A 141 1.00 -1.64 8.38
CA TYR A 141 0.28 -1.59 7.10
C TYR A 141 1.02 -0.73 6.06
N ALA A 142 1.48 0.46 6.46
CA ALA A 142 2.25 1.35 5.60
C ALA A 142 3.60 0.73 5.21
N TYR A 143 4.30 0.11 6.15
CA TYR A 143 5.59 -0.55 5.91
C TYR A 143 5.48 -1.65 4.86
N GLN A 144 4.48 -2.53 4.98
CA GLN A 144 4.29 -3.62 4.02
C GLN A 144 3.89 -3.15 2.62
N ARG A 145 3.34 -1.94 2.50
CA ARG A 145 2.94 -1.35 1.23
C ARG A 145 3.97 -0.36 0.66
N TRP A 146 5.05 -0.08 1.38
CA TRP A 146 6.05 0.89 0.97
C TRP A 146 6.61 0.59 -0.43
N ASP A 147 6.96 -0.67 -0.68
CA ASP A 147 7.49 -1.12 -1.97
C ASP A 147 6.44 -1.15 -3.09
N LEU A 148 5.15 -1.05 -2.76
CA LEU A 148 4.03 -1.05 -3.71
C LEU A 148 3.63 0.37 -4.14
N GLU A 149 3.81 1.36 -3.28
CA GLU A 149 3.37 2.73 -3.53
C GLU A 149 4.45 3.57 -4.25
N GLY A 150 5.71 3.12 -4.19
CA GLY A 150 6.86 3.71 -4.87
C GLY A 150 7.62 4.73 -4.00
N PRO A 151 8.85 5.09 -4.38
CA PRO A 151 9.71 5.93 -3.53
C PRO A 151 9.18 7.36 -3.32
N ASP A 152 8.33 7.86 -4.23
CA ASP A 152 7.78 9.23 -4.18
C ASP A 152 6.40 9.30 -3.49
N SER A 153 5.83 8.17 -3.08
CA SER A 153 4.48 8.17 -2.48
C SER A 153 4.53 8.52 -1.00
N TRP A 154 3.80 9.57 -0.63
CA TRP A 154 3.52 9.87 0.78
C TRP A 154 2.52 8.85 1.34
N SER A 155 2.92 8.08 2.35
CA SER A 155 2.01 7.15 3.01
C SER A 155 1.16 7.87 4.06
N PHE A 156 -0.08 8.21 3.69
CA PHE A 156 -1.09 8.71 4.64
C PHE A 156 -1.23 7.77 5.84
N ALA A 157 -1.17 6.46 5.60
CA ALA A 157 -1.24 5.44 6.63
C ALA A 157 -0.09 5.55 7.65
N GLY A 158 1.15 5.74 7.18
CA GLY A 158 2.31 5.90 8.03
C GLY A 158 2.23 7.17 8.89
N ALA A 159 1.78 8.29 8.30
CA ALA A 159 1.62 9.55 9.02
C ALA A 159 0.55 9.46 10.13
N VAL A 160 -0.62 8.89 9.81
CA VAL A 160 -1.71 8.66 10.79
C VAL A 160 -1.24 7.73 11.91
N GLY A 161 -0.54 6.66 11.55
CA GLY A 161 0.03 5.72 12.52
C GLY A 161 1.02 6.39 13.48
N LEU A 162 1.94 7.21 12.94
CA LEU A 162 2.94 7.93 13.74
C LEU A 162 2.31 8.91 14.73
N VAL A 163 1.37 9.73 14.28
CA VAL A 163 0.64 10.67 15.15
C VAL A 163 -0.06 9.92 16.29
N SER A 164 -0.68 8.77 15.98
CA SER A 164 -1.35 7.96 17.00
C SER A 164 -0.38 7.35 18.01
N VAL A 165 0.80 6.89 17.57
CA VAL A 165 1.84 6.41 18.50
C VAL A 165 2.30 7.53 19.43
N ILE A 166 2.56 8.73 18.89
CA ILE A 166 2.96 9.90 19.68
C ILE A 166 1.89 10.22 20.73
N MET A 167 0.61 10.26 20.35
CA MET A 167 -0.48 10.49 21.29
C MET A 167 -0.56 9.39 22.36
N GLY A 168 -0.44 8.12 21.97
CA GLY A 168 -0.42 7.00 22.91
C GLY A 168 0.72 7.08 23.92
N LEU A 169 1.92 7.46 23.48
CA LEU A 169 3.06 7.67 24.37
C LEU A 169 2.90 8.92 25.24
N TRP A 170 2.24 9.97 24.76
CA TRP A 170 1.95 11.14 25.59
C TRP A 170 0.98 10.77 26.72
N LEU A 171 -0.06 9.98 26.42
CA LEU A 171 -1.03 9.50 27.41
C LEU A 171 -0.45 8.56 28.48
N THR A 172 0.74 7.97 28.29
CA THR A 172 1.41 7.22 29.37
C THR A 172 2.10 8.12 30.39
N THR A 173 2.28 9.41 30.07
CA THR A 173 3.03 10.38 30.88
C THR A 173 2.15 11.37 31.64
N VAL A 174 0.83 11.34 31.40
CA VAL A 174 -0.19 12.23 31.99
C VAL A 174 -1.10 11.43 32.92
#